data_AF-A0A7W6WID6-F1
#
_entry.id   AF-A0A7W6WID6-F1
#
_cell.length_a   1.000
_cell.length_b   1.000
_cell.length_c   1.000
_cell.angle_alpha   90.00
_cell.angle_beta   90.00
_cell.angle_gamma   90.00
#
_symmetry.space_group_name_H-M   'P 1'
#
loop_
_entity.id
_entity.type
_entity.pdbx_description
1 polymer ?
#
loop_
_entity_poly.entity_id
_entity_poly.type
_entity_poly.pdbx_seq_one_letter_code
_entity_poly.pdbx_strand_id
1 'polypeptide(L)'
;MASSVTNAVGKSLFYSGASSAWFSAKGSGPVLNGTSGNDSIWGDASVNVTMQGGTGDDIYYLYSSINRAVEAPNAGVDTISTWMSYTLPENFENLTVTGSGRYAFGNAADNIITGGSGSQTIDGRAGNDVLIGAGGSDTFIFTRGNGSDLVVDFGTDDTVRLNGYGLSSFDQVVSHLTQEGANLRLDLGGGESIVFANKTVADLSANQFQLTLDRSALTLTFADEFNSLSLRNGDQGVWDAKFWWAPEKGSTLPGNGELQWYINPSYSATSAVNPFSLQNGVLTITAAPASEAIQSQINGYDYTSGLLNTHSSFAQTYGYFEMRADMPTEQGAWPAFWLLPEDGSWPPELDVVEMRGQDPNTVNVTVHSNETGSRTTVSTPVKVPSTDGFHTYGVLWDEDQIVWYFDDVAVAHADTPADMHDPMYMLVNLAVGGTAGTPGAGFADGAQMKIDYIHAYSLDDAPVTASAQSAEWHI
;
A
#
# COMPACT_ATOMS: atom_id res chain seq x y z
N MET A 1 4.05 -25.93 -24.87
CA MET A 1 4.69 -24.83 -24.13
C MET A 1 6.08 -25.28 -23.70
N ALA A 2 7.00 -24.35 -23.44
CA ALA A 2 8.27 -24.71 -22.83
C ALA A 2 7.99 -25.34 -21.46
N SER A 3 8.73 -26.38 -21.08
CA SER A 3 8.60 -27.04 -19.77
C SER A 3 9.38 -26.31 -18.66
N SER A 4 10.17 -25.30 -19.04
CA SER A 4 11.01 -24.53 -18.13
C SER A 4 11.36 -23.17 -18.71
N VAL A 5 11.80 -22.27 -17.84
CA VAL A 5 12.34 -20.94 -18.15
C VAL A 5 13.60 -20.71 -17.32
N THR A 6 14.58 -20.00 -17.86
CA THR A 6 15.83 -19.70 -17.15
C THR A 6 15.73 -18.32 -16.49
N ASN A 7 15.97 -18.23 -15.18
CA ASN A 7 15.93 -16.97 -14.43
C ASN A 7 17.19 -16.11 -14.64
N ALA A 8 17.26 -14.95 -13.97
CA ALA A 8 18.34 -13.96 -14.12
C ALA A 8 19.74 -14.46 -13.72
N VAL A 9 19.83 -15.56 -12.96
CA VAL A 9 21.10 -16.17 -12.54
C VAL A 9 21.46 -17.43 -13.34
N GLY A 10 20.70 -17.74 -14.39
CA GLY A 10 20.99 -18.88 -15.27
C GLY A 10 20.45 -20.23 -14.75
N LYS A 11 19.62 -20.25 -13.71
CA LYS A 11 18.96 -21.46 -13.20
C LYS A 11 17.63 -21.70 -13.92
N SER A 12 17.35 -22.94 -14.29
CA SER A 12 16.05 -23.33 -14.85
C SER A 12 15.01 -23.49 -13.75
N LEU A 13 13.88 -22.80 -13.90
CA LEU A 13 12.63 -23.01 -13.18
C LEU A 13 11.66 -23.77 -14.07
N PHE A 14 10.78 -24.58 -13.49
CA PHE A 14 9.90 -25.49 -14.22
C PHE A 14 8.45 -25.08 -14.05
N TYR A 15 7.65 -25.31 -15.10
CA TYR A 15 6.19 -25.27 -14.99
C TYR A 15 5.68 -26.62 -14.52
N SER A 16 4.51 -26.64 -13.86
CA SER A 16 3.85 -27.90 -13.50
C SER A 16 3.63 -28.78 -14.73
N GLY A 17 3.91 -30.08 -14.59
CA GLY A 17 3.67 -31.06 -15.65
C GLY A 17 2.18 -31.24 -15.98
N ALA A 18 1.91 -31.91 -17.10
CA ALA A 18 0.53 -32.12 -17.56
C ALA A 18 -0.28 -32.98 -16.57
N SER A 19 -1.47 -32.51 -16.18
CA SER A 19 -2.34 -33.25 -15.28
C SER A 19 -2.81 -34.59 -15.85
N SER A 20 -2.88 -35.57 -14.96
CA SER A 20 -3.29 -36.95 -15.17
C SER A 20 -4.61 -37.30 -14.48
N ALA A 21 -5.04 -36.52 -13.48
CA ALA A 21 -6.39 -36.57 -12.92
C ALA A 21 -6.98 -35.16 -12.61
N TRP A 22 -8.29 -35.13 -12.36
CA TRP A 22 -9.09 -33.91 -12.20
C TRP A 22 -10.05 -34.04 -11.02
N PHE A 23 -10.02 -33.08 -10.10
CA PHE A 23 -10.82 -33.09 -8.88
C PHE A 23 -11.60 -31.80 -8.70
N SER A 24 -12.79 -31.89 -8.09
CA SER A 24 -13.60 -30.72 -7.74
C SER A 24 -14.02 -30.80 -6.28
N ALA A 25 -13.93 -29.68 -5.58
CA ALA A 25 -14.40 -29.54 -4.20
C ALA A 25 -15.93 -29.49 -4.07
N LYS A 26 -16.68 -29.54 -5.17
CA LYS A 26 -18.14 -29.56 -5.11
C LYS A 26 -18.64 -30.79 -4.35
N GLY A 27 -19.27 -30.54 -3.20
CA GLY A 27 -19.76 -31.62 -2.32
C GLY A 27 -18.64 -32.38 -1.59
N SER A 28 -17.41 -31.85 -1.60
CA SER A 28 -16.34 -32.38 -0.78
C SER A 28 -16.56 -32.04 0.71
N GLY A 29 -15.82 -32.73 1.57
CA GLY A 29 -15.62 -32.29 2.94
C GLY A 29 -14.70 -31.06 3.00
N PRO A 30 -14.25 -30.68 4.21
CA PRO A 30 -13.34 -29.54 4.40
C PRO A 30 -11.94 -29.77 3.81
N VAL A 31 -11.63 -31.01 3.41
CA VAL A 31 -10.35 -31.38 2.78
C VAL A 31 -10.63 -32.17 1.51
N LEU A 32 -9.89 -31.85 0.45
CA LEU A 32 -9.89 -32.57 -0.81
C LEU A 32 -8.46 -33.01 -1.13
N ASN A 33 -8.25 -34.33 -1.23
CA ASN A 33 -6.96 -34.92 -1.56
C ASN A 33 -6.93 -35.36 -3.03
N GLY A 34 -5.84 -35.06 -3.71
CA GLY A 34 -5.47 -35.63 -4.99
C GLY A 34 -4.84 -37.01 -4.85
N THR A 35 -3.99 -37.35 -5.81
CA THR A 35 -3.28 -38.61 -5.97
C THR A 35 -1.78 -38.44 -5.72
N SER A 36 -0.93 -39.32 -6.25
CA SER A 36 0.53 -39.15 -6.23
C SER A 36 1.08 -38.69 -7.59
N GLY A 37 0.21 -38.51 -8.58
CA GLY A 37 0.55 -37.99 -9.89
C GLY A 37 0.02 -36.58 -10.07
N ASN A 38 0.36 -35.96 -11.18
CA ASN A 38 0.00 -34.58 -11.49
C ASN A 38 -1.51 -34.44 -11.58
N ASP A 39 -2.10 -33.55 -10.80
CA ASP A 39 -3.53 -33.36 -10.68
C ASP A 39 -3.92 -31.92 -10.98
N SER A 40 -5.14 -31.74 -11.49
CA SER A 40 -5.78 -30.43 -11.47
C SER A 40 -6.92 -30.45 -10.46
N ILE A 41 -6.90 -29.55 -9.50
CA ILE A 41 -7.83 -29.53 -8.37
C ILE A 41 -8.55 -28.18 -8.33
N TRP A 42 -9.85 -28.21 -8.56
CA TRP A 42 -10.70 -27.03 -8.52
C TRP A 42 -11.38 -26.88 -7.18
N GLY A 43 -11.19 -25.72 -6.55
CA GLY A 43 -12.01 -25.26 -5.45
C GLY A 43 -13.47 -25.11 -5.87
N ASP A 44 -14.34 -24.90 -4.89
CA ASP A 44 -15.73 -24.50 -5.11
C ASP A 44 -15.98 -23.25 -4.25
N ALA A 45 -16.58 -22.23 -4.84
CA ALA A 45 -16.78 -20.95 -4.16
C ALA A 45 -17.74 -21.02 -2.96
N SER A 46 -18.54 -22.08 -2.87
CA SER A 46 -19.47 -22.35 -1.77
C SER A 46 -18.90 -23.28 -0.69
N VAL A 47 -17.71 -23.84 -0.89
CA VAL A 47 -17.10 -24.82 0.02
C VAL A 47 -15.83 -24.24 0.62
N ASN A 48 -15.78 -24.17 1.95
CA ASN A 48 -14.54 -23.92 2.67
C ASN A 48 -13.70 -25.21 2.62
N VAL A 49 -12.71 -25.25 1.72
CA VAL A 49 -11.92 -26.44 1.40
C VAL A 49 -10.43 -26.14 1.46
N THR A 50 -9.69 -27.08 2.03
CA THR A 50 -8.23 -27.18 1.90
C THR A 50 -7.89 -28.28 0.91
N MET A 51 -7.24 -27.92 -0.19
CA MET A 51 -6.83 -28.83 -1.26
C MET A 51 -5.39 -29.28 -1.06
N GLN A 52 -5.13 -30.57 -1.24
CA GLN A 52 -3.83 -31.22 -1.11
C GLN A 52 -3.62 -32.09 -2.34
N GLY A 53 -2.64 -31.77 -3.17
CA GLY A 53 -2.44 -32.41 -4.47
C GLY A 53 -1.73 -33.74 -4.37
N GLY A 54 -0.61 -33.80 -3.64
CA GLY A 54 0.11 -35.04 -3.44
C GLY A 54 1.61 -34.90 -3.58
N THR A 55 2.21 -35.75 -4.42
CA THR A 55 3.66 -35.75 -4.74
C THR A 55 3.93 -35.53 -6.24
N GLY A 56 2.89 -35.16 -6.98
CA GLY A 56 2.98 -34.85 -8.41
C GLY A 56 3.04 -33.34 -8.62
N ASP A 57 3.24 -32.92 -9.87
CA ASP A 57 3.13 -31.51 -10.21
C ASP A 57 1.66 -31.12 -10.32
N ASP A 58 1.10 -30.49 -9.29
CA ASP A 58 -0.34 -30.22 -9.21
C ASP A 58 -0.70 -28.77 -9.55
N ILE A 59 -1.93 -28.57 -10.04
CA ILE A 59 -2.48 -27.26 -10.35
C ILE A 59 -3.74 -27.03 -9.52
N TYR A 60 -3.68 -26.05 -8.63
CA TYR A 60 -4.75 -25.69 -7.72
C TYR A 60 -5.47 -24.44 -8.23
N TYR A 61 -6.76 -24.58 -8.54
CA TYR A 61 -7.60 -23.47 -8.98
C TYR A 61 -8.43 -22.94 -7.81
N LEU A 62 -8.09 -21.76 -7.30
CA LEU A 62 -8.81 -21.11 -6.20
C LEU A 62 -9.89 -20.18 -6.74
N TYR A 63 -11.16 -20.49 -6.47
CA TYR A 63 -12.30 -19.70 -6.96
C TYR A 63 -12.90 -18.74 -5.92
N SER A 64 -12.48 -18.83 -4.66
CA SER A 64 -12.95 -17.96 -3.59
C SER A 64 -11.91 -17.82 -2.47
N SER A 65 -11.99 -16.73 -1.71
CA SER A 65 -11.09 -16.46 -0.59
C SER A 65 -11.23 -17.45 0.56
N ILE A 66 -12.26 -18.31 0.54
CA ILE A 66 -12.45 -19.43 1.48
C ILE A 66 -11.78 -20.73 1.00
N ASN A 67 -11.18 -20.77 -0.19
CA ASN A 67 -10.42 -21.93 -0.66
C ASN A 67 -8.95 -21.78 -0.25
N ARG A 68 -8.32 -22.90 0.11
CA ARG A 68 -6.90 -22.97 0.49
C ARG A 68 -6.22 -24.11 -0.27
N ALA A 69 -4.94 -23.93 -0.57
CA ALA A 69 -4.07 -24.99 -1.06
C ALA A 69 -2.93 -25.16 -0.05
N VAL A 70 -2.50 -26.39 0.17
CA VAL A 70 -1.37 -26.72 1.05
C VAL A 70 -0.51 -27.77 0.35
N GLU A 71 0.80 -27.54 0.40
CA GLU A 71 1.78 -28.41 -0.22
C GLU A 71 2.85 -28.84 0.79
N ALA A 72 3.30 -30.08 0.66
CA ALA A 72 4.40 -30.61 1.45
C ALA A 72 5.75 -30.24 0.83
N PRO A 73 6.84 -30.12 1.60
CA PRO A 73 8.15 -29.83 1.04
C PRO A 73 8.60 -30.91 0.04
N ASN A 74 9.13 -30.49 -1.12
CA ASN A 74 9.63 -31.35 -2.19
C ASN A 74 8.54 -32.26 -2.81
N ALA A 75 7.31 -31.76 -2.93
CA ALA A 75 6.17 -32.53 -3.42
C ALA A 75 5.91 -32.42 -4.92
N GLY A 76 6.74 -31.72 -5.68
CA GLY A 76 6.51 -31.54 -7.11
C GLY A 76 6.99 -30.18 -7.55
N VAL A 77 6.48 -29.75 -8.70
CA VAL A 77 6.48 -28.36 -9.14
C VAL A 77 5.03 -27.93 -9.29
N ASP A 78 4.54 -27.09 -8.39
CA ASP A 78 3.12 -26.90 -8.20
C ASP A 78 2.69 -25.47 -8.55
N THR A 79 1.46 -25.34 -9.07
CA THR A 79 0.91 -24.06 -9.52
C THR A 79 -0.37 -23.73 -8.78
N ILE A 80 -0.44 -22.53 -8.20
CA ILE A 80 -1.71 -21.92 -7.80
C ILE A 80 -2.20 -21.00 -8.92
N SER A 81 -3.45 -21.17 -9.33
CA SER A 81 -4.13 -20.32 -10.31
C SER A 81 -5.38 -19.68 -9.70
N THR A 82 -5.49 -18.36 -9.78
CA THR A 82 -6.65 -17.62 -9.26
C THR A 82 -6.91 -16.30 -9.99
N TRP A 83 -8.05 -15.67 -9.71
CA TRP A 83 -8.44 -14.33 -10.19
C TRP A 83 -8.40 -13.27 -9.07
N MET A 84 -8.14 -13.71 -7.85
CA MET A 84 -8.02 -12.85 -6.67
C MET A 84 -6.56 -12.48 -6.47
N SER A 85 -6.32 -11.38 -5.76
CA SER A 85 -4.97 -11.11 -5.27
C SER A 85 -4.49 -12.27 -4.40
N TYR A 86 -3.23 -12.67 -4.56
CA TYR A 86 -2.73 -13.86 -3.91
C TYR A 86 -1.25 -13.76 -3.54
N THR A 87 -0.94 -14.37 -2.40
CA THR A 87 0.41 -14.57 -1.91
C THR A 87 0.66 -16.06 -1.84
N LEU A 88 1.71 -16.49 -2.51
CA LEU A 88 2.09 -17.88 -2.60
C LEU A 88 2.46 -18.41 -1.20
N PRO A 89 1.84 -19.50 -0.71
CA PRO A 89 2.28 -20.16 0.51
C PRO A 89 3.67 -20.79 0.32
N GLU A 90 4.28 -21.23 1.42
CA GLU A 90 5.51 -22.03 1.35
C GLU A 90 5.32 -23.29 0.50
N ASN A 91 6.43 -23.77 -0.06
CA ASN A 91 6.57 -24.99 -0.89
C ASN A 91 5.97 -24.93 -2.29
N PHE A 92 5.19 -23.92 -2.66
CA PHE A 92 4.72 -23.77 -4.05
C PHE A 92 5.75 -23.05 -4.93
N GLU A 93 5.88 -23.47 -6.19
CA GLU A 93 6.83 -22.88 -7.14
C GLU A 93 6.19 -21.84 -8.07
N ASN A 94 4.91 -21.99 -8.42
CA ASN A 94 4.31 -21.21 -9.50
C ASN A 94 3.01 -20.53 -9.06
N LEU A 95 2.82 -19.29 -9.53
CA LEU A 95 1.61 -18.51 -9.29
C LEU A 95 1.09 -17.92 -10.60
N THR A 96 -0.22 -18.07 -10.84
CA THR A 96 -0.94 -17.35 -11.89
C THR A 96 -2.08 -16.56 -11.28
N VAL A 97 -2.06 -15.24 -11.45
CA VAL A 97 -3.12 -14.33 -11.01
C VAL A 97 -3.70 -13.59 -12.22
N THR A 98 -5.00 -13.74 -12.41
CA THR A 98 -5.76 -13.07 -13.48
C THR A 98 -6.67 -11.97 -12.91
N GLY A 99 -7.31 -11.21 -13.79
CA GLY A 99 -8.14 -10.05 -13.40
C GLY A 99 -7.40 -8.73 -13.65
N SER A 100 -7.85 -7.67 -12.98
CA SER A 100 -7.19 -6.35 -13.02
C SER A 100 -7.16 -5.76 -11.61
N GLY A 101 -6.13 -4.97 -11.31
CA GLY A 101 -5.88 -4.41 -9.98
C GLY A 101 -5.60 -5.47 -8.91
N ARG A 102 -4.89 -6.54 -9.28
CA ARG A 102 -4.58 -7.68 -8.39
C ARG A 102 -3.09 -7.74 -8.08
N TYR A 103 -2.74 -8.21 -6.88
CA TYR A 103 -1.36 -8.53 -6.58
C TYR A 103 -1.06 -10.03 -6.77
N ALA A 104 0.15 -10.35 -7.20
CA ALA A 104 0.68 -11.69 -7.33
C ALA A 104 2.04 -11.75 -6.62
N PHE A 105 2.04 -12.22 -5.39
CA PHE A 105 3.24 -12.26 -4.55
C PHE A 105 3.76 -13.69 -4.41
N GLY A 106 5.06 -13.87 -4.57
CA GLY A 106 5.75 -15.15 -4.40
C GLY A 106 5.98 -15.52 -2.93
N ASN A 107 7.00 -16.36 -2.72
CA ASN A 107 7.42 -16.84 -1.40
C ASN A 107 8.94 -16.68 -1.19
N ALA A 108 9.61 -17.66 -0.60
CA ALA A 108 11.06 -17.60 -0.35
C ALA A 108 11.88 -18.48 -1.31
N ALA A 109 11.21 -19.14 -2.25
CA ALA A 109 11.81 -19.98 -3.29
C ALA A 109 11.82 -19.23 -4.62
N ASP A 110 12.61 -19.72 -5.57
CA ASP A 110 12.58 -19.20 -6.94
C ASP A 110 11.24 -19.57 -7.61
N ASN A 111 10.41 -18.58 -7.90
CA ASN A 111 9.07 -18.74 -8.43
C ASN A 111 8.94 -18.37 -9.91
N ILE A 112 7.95 -18.97 -10.59
CA ILE A 112 7.40 -18.41 -11.83
C ILE A 112 6.06 -17.75 -11.51
N ILE A 113 6.01 -16.43 -11.65
CA ILE A 113 4.80 -15.64 -11.38
C ILE A 113 4.29 -15.06 -12.69
N THR A 114 3.04 -15.34 -13.01
CA THR A 114 2.38 -14.89 -14.24
C THR A 114 1.11 -14.09 -13.93
N GLY A 115 1.05 -12.89 -14.48
CA GLY A 115 -0.13 -12.04 -14.51
C GLY A 115 -1.18 -12.50 -15.54
N GLY A 116 -2.11 -11.62 -15.83
CA GLY A 116 -3.22 -11.78 -16.76
C GLY A 116 -3.24 -10.64 -17.79
N SER A 117 -4.41 -10.30 -18.29
CA SER A 117 -4.56 -9.27 -19.34
C SER A 117 -4.93 -7.88 -18.80
N GLY A 118 -4.90 -7.70 -17.48
CA GLY A 118 -5.18 -6.42 -16.82
C GLY A 118 -4.05 -6.12 -15.84
N SER A 119 -4.06 -4.98 -15.16
CA SER A 119 -2.94 -4.57 -14.29
C SER A 119 -2.70 -5.50 -13.10
N GLN A 120 -1.46 -5.93 -12.91
CA GLN A 120 -0.97 -6.65 -11.73
C GLN A 120 0.11 -5.87 -10.97
N THR A 121 0.14 -6.09 -9.65
CA THR A 121 1.30 -5.77 -8.82
C THR A 121 2.03 -7.07 -8.50
N ILE A 122 3.22 -7.25 -9.05
CA ILE A 122 3.99 -8.50 -9.01
C ILE A 122 5.20 -8.30 -8.10
N ASP A 123 5.37 -9.18 -7.11
CA ASP A 123 6.55 -9.23 -6.23
C ASP A 123 6.99 -10.69 -6.13
N GLY A 124 8.19 -10.99 -6.62
CA GLY A 124 8.79 -12.33 -6.50
C GLY A 124 9.01 -12.76 -5.05
N ARG A 125 9.17 -11.78 -4.15
CA ARG A 125 9.71 -11.92 -2.81
C ARG A 125 11.12 -12.51 -2.87
N ALA A 126 11.52 -13.35 -1.92
CA ALA A 126 12.89 -13.83 -1.86
C ALA A 126 13.08 -15.00 -2.82
N GLY A 127 14.17 -15.01 -3.57
CA GLY A 127 14.40 -15.99 -4.62
C GLY A 127 15.08 -15.34 -5.82
N ASN A 128 15.25 -16.10 -6.89
CA ASN A 128 15.62 -15.58 -8.19
C ASN A 128 14.51 -15.95 -9.16
N ASP A 129 13.58 -15.05 -9.32
CA ASP A 129 12.27 -15.33 -9.88
C ASP A 129 12.20 -15.09 -11.37
N VAL A 130 11.12 -15.60 -11.97
CA VAL A 130 10.71 -15.23 -13.33
C VAL A 130 9.33 -14.61 -13.26
N LEU A 131 9.28 -13.32 -13.60
CA LEU A 131 8.11 -12.47 -13.51
C LEU A 131 7.59 -12.17 -14.92
N ILE A 132 6.31 -12.46 -15.14
CA ILE A 132 5.62 -12.29 -16.42
C ILE A 132 4.38 -11.44 -16.15
N GLY A 133 4.34 -10.22 -16.69
CA GLY A 133 3.18 -9.33 -16.56
C GLY A 133 2.00 -9.77 -17.43
N ALA A 134 2.31 -10.30 -18.62
CA ALA A 134 1.42 -10.64 -19.72
C ALA A 134 0.83 -9.42 -20.43
N GLY A 135 -0.18 -8.76 -19.88
CA GLY A 135 -0.70 -7.54 -20.49
C GLY A 135 -1.50 -6.68 -19.53
N GLY A 136 -1.65 -5.41 -19.89
CA GLY A 136 -2.09 -4.39 -18.93
C GLY A 136 -0.90 -3.55 -18.50
N SER A 137 -1.12 -2.68 -17.52
CA SER A 137 -0.07 -1.84 -16.92
C SER A 137 0.35 -2.48 -15.60
N ASP A 138 1.49 -3.13 -15.58
CA ASP A 138 1.96 -3.91 -14.42
C ASP A 138 2.96 -3.13 -13.57
N THR A 139 3.03 -3.45 -12.28
CA THR A 139 4.05 -2.94 -11.37
C THR A 139 4.87 -4.10 -10.85
N PHE A 140 6.15 -4.15 -11.21
CA PHE A 140 7.12 -5.12 -10.70
C PHE A 140 7.85 -4.52 -9.49
N ILE A 141 7.72 -5.17 -8.33
CA ILE A 141 8.35 -4.75 -7.08
C ILE A 141 9.61 -5.57 -6.85
N PHE A 142 10.71 -4.87 -6.56
CA PHE A 142 11.97 -5.47 -6.16
C PHE A 142 12.41 -4.87 -4.83
N THR A 143 12.68 -5.71 -3.86
CA THR A 143 13.12 -5.28 -2.52
C THR A 143 14.54 -5.75 -2.27
N ARG A 144 15.38 -4.88 -1.68
CA ARG A 144 16.75 -5.22 -1.35
C ARG A 144 16.82 -6.47 -0.47
N GLY A 145 17.70 -7.40 -0.83
CA GLY A 145 17.90 -8.67 -0.13
C GLY A 145 17.02 -9.81 -0.63
N ASN A 146 16.16 -9.57 -1.62
CA ASN A 146 15.27 -10.58 -2.18
C ASN A 146 15.87 -11.38 -3.34
N GLY A 147 17.01 -10.99 -3.91
CA GLY A 147 17.70 -11.77 -4.95
C GLY A 147 17.70 -11.11 -6.33
N SER A 148 17.71 -11.93 -7.39
CA SER A 148 17.82 -11.45 -8.77
C SER A 148 16.78 -12.06 -9.69
N ASP A 149 16.04 -11.19 -10.38
CA ASP A 149 14.81 -11.59 -11.06
C ASP A 149 14.87 -11.30 -12.56
N LEU A 150 14.17 -12.14 -13.32
CA LEU A 150 13.93 -11.94 -14.74
C LEU A 150 12.54 -11.39 -14.96
N VAL A 151 12.43 -10.23 -15.62
CA VAL A 151 11.18 -9.73 -16.19
C VAL A 151 11.12 -10.11 -17.67
N VAL A 152 10.12 -10.90 -18.04
CA VAL A 152 10.05 -11.53 -19.36
C VAL A 152 9.51 -10.61 -20.45
N ASP A 153 8.56 -9.74 -20.11
CA ASP A 153 7.73 -9.02 -21.08
C ASP A 153 7.44 -7.57 -20.71
N PHE A 154 8.37 -6.91 -20.03
CA PHE A 154 8.26 -5.51 -19.59
C PHE A 154 7.75 -4.59 -20.72
N GLY A 155 6.58 -4.00 -20.56
CA GLY A 155 5.90 -3.12 -21.52
C GLY A 155 6.29 -1.65 -21.37
N THR A 156 5.68 -0.78 -22.18
CA THR A 156 5.79 0.68 -22.05
C THR A 156 4.96 1.23 -20.89
N ASP A 157 3.89 0.52 -20.54
CA ASP A 157 2.92 0.92 -19.51
C ASP A 157 3.24 0.25 -18.17
N ASP A 158 4.32 -0.54 -18.12
CA ASP A 158 4.77 -1.20 -16.90
C ASP A 158 5.68 -0.28 -16.09
N THR A 159 5.73 -0.57 -14.79
CA THR A 159 6.50 0.17 -13.80
C THR A 159 7.36 -0.78 -12.98
N VAL A 160 8.50 -0.26 -12.49
CA VAL A 160 9.44 -0.92 -11.60
C VAL A 160 9.52 -0.13 -10.32
N ARG A 161 9.23 -0.77 -9.18
CA ARG A 161 9.39 -0.19 -7.84
C ARG A 161 10.61 -0.79 -7.15
N LEU A 162 11.56 0.07 -6.78
CA LEU A 162 12.84 -0.33 -6.20
C LEU A 162 12.92 0.00 -4.71
N ASN A 163 12.60 -0.97 -3.86
CA ASN A 163 12.58 -0.82 -2.41
C ASN A 163 13.97 -1.03 -1.79
N GLY A 164 14.53 0.04 -1.20
CA GLY A 164 15.77 -0.03 -0.41
C GLY A 164 17.08 -0.04 -1.20
N TYR A 165 17.04 0.24 -2.52
CA TYR A 165 18.25 0.30 -3.35
C TYR A 165 18.93 1.67 -3.36
N GLY A 166 18.23 2.73 -2.95
CA GLY A 166 18.78 4.08 -2.84
C GLY A 166 19.05 4.77 -4.19
N LEU A 167 18.41 4.27 -5.26
CA LEU A 167 18.40 4.94 -6.56
C LEU A 167 17.27 5.98 -6.54
N SER A 168 17.61 7.24 -6.75
CA SER A 168 16.69 8.39 -6.68
C SER A 168 16.47 9.10 -8.02
N SER A 169 17.16 8.67 -9.10
CA SER A 169 16.96 9.23 -10.44
C SER A 169 17.11 8.18 -11.55
N PHE A 170 16.46 8.41 -12.68
CA PHE A 170 16.59 7.54 -13.85
C PHE A 170 18.01 7.55 -14.42
N ASP A 171 18.76 8.66 -14.30
CA ASP A 171 20.17 8.69 -14.70
C ASP A 171 21.02 7.72 -13.87
N GLN A 172 20.74 7.60 -12.56
CA GLN A 172 21.39 6.60 -11.73
C GLN A 172 21.01 5.18 -12.18
N VAL A 173 19.72 4.92 -12.47
CA VAL A 173 19.28 3.63 -13.05
C VAL A 173 20.07 3.33 -14.32
N VAL A 174 20.14 4.27 -15.26
CA VAL A 174 20.85 4.08 -16.55
C VAL A 174 22.34 3.80 -16.32
N SER A 175 22.97 4.46 -15.36
CA SER A 175 24.38 4.23 -15.04
C SER A 175 24.67 2.83 -14.49
N HIS A 176 23.65 2.10 -14.03
CA HIS A 176 23.71 0.72 -13.56
C HIS A 176 23.28 -0.31 -14.62
N LEU A 177 22.91 0.11 -15.83
CA LEU A 177 22.47 -0.79 -16.90
C LEU A 177 23.65 -1.35 -17.71
N THR A 178 23.58 -2.64 -18.01
CA THR A 178 24.50 -3.34 -18.92
C THR A 178 23.72 -4.16 -19.93
N GLN A 179 24.04 -4.03 -21.22
CA GLN A 179 23.46 -4.87 -22.26
C GLN A 179 24.12 -6.26 -22.27
N GLU A 180 23.33 -7.31 -22.12
CA GLU A 180 23.74 -8.72 -22.15
C GLU A 180 23.05 -9.46 -23.30
N GLY A 181 23.68 -9.48 -24.48
CA GLY A 181 23.06 -10.05 -25.67
C GLY A 181 21.79 -9.27 -26.05
N ALA A 182 20.63 -9.94 -26.02
CA ALA A 182 19.33 -9.29 -26.26
C ALA A 182 18.71 -8.69 -24.98
N ASN A 183 19.23 -9.03 -23.80
CA ASN A 183 18.64 -8.65 -22.52
C ASN A 183 19.36 -7.44 -21.93
N LEU A 184 18.67 -6.70 -21.07
CA LEU A 184 19.23 -5.56 -20.36
C LEU A 184 19.27 -5.90 -18.87
N ARG A 185 20.45 -5.82 -18.27
CA ARG A 185 20.64 -6.05 -16.83
C ARG A 185 20.75 -4.73 -16.10
N LEU A 186 19.95 -4.55 -15.07
CA LEU A 186 20.11 -3.52 -14.05
C LEU A 186 20.85 -4.12 -12.85
N ASP A 187 22.08 -3.69 -12.60
CA ASP A 187 22.83 -4.07 -11.39
C ASP A 187 22.34 -3.25 -10.19
N LEU A 188 21.76 -3.92 -9.20
CA LEU A 188 21.21 -3.28 -8.00
C LEU A 188 22.25 -3.17 -6.87
N GLY A 189 23.47 -3.69 -7.10
CA GLY A 189 24.51 -3.84 -6.08
C GLY A 189 24.24 -5.03 -5.16
N GLY A 190 25.20 -5.36 -4.30
CA GLY A 190 25.06 -6.49 -3.36
C GLY A 190 24.98 -7.88 -4.00
N GLY A 191 25.18 -8.00 -5.32
CA GLY A 191 24.99 -9.24 -6.08
C GLY A 191 23.56 -9.44 -6.59
N GLU A 192 22.70 -8.44 -6.45
CA GLU A 192 21.30 -8.45 -6.89
C GLU A 192 21.16 -7.75 -8.23
N SER A 193 20.20 -8.17 -9.04
CA SER A 193 19.97 -7.59 -10.36
C SER A 193 18.58 -7.88 -10.89
N ILE A 194 18.08 -6.98 -11.74
CA ILE A 194 16.92 -7.24 -12.59
C ILE A 194 17.42 -7.46 -14.00
N VAL A 195 16.91 -8.48 -14.66
CA VAL A 195 17.14 -8.71 -16.10
C VAL A 195 15.83 -8.47 -16.83
N PHE A 196 15.82 -7.51 -17.75
CA PHE A 196 14.72 -7.28 -18.67
C PHE A 196 14.98 -8.04 -19.97
N ALA A 197 14.14 -9.01 -20.29
CA ALA A 197 14.31 -9.83 -21.48
C ALA A 197 14.02 -9.05 -22.76
N ASN A 198 14.88 -9.19 -23.78
CA ASN A 198 14.71 -8.57 -25.10
C ASN A 198 14.53 -7.04 -25.05
N LYS A 199 15.28 -6.37 -24.17
CA LYS A 199 15.26 -4.92 -24.01
C LYS A 199 16.62 -4.28 -24.24
N THR A 200 16.56 -3.02 -24.61
CA THR A 200 17.68 -2.08 -24.65
C THR A 200 17.34 -0.87 -23.78
N VAL A 201 18.33 -0.04 -23.46
CA VAL A 201 18.08 1.19 -22.69
C VAL A 201 17.08 2.14 -23.37
N ALA A 202 16.97 2.10 -24.70
CA ALA A 202 16.05 2.93 -25.45
C ALA A 202 14.57 2.51 -25.28
N ASP A 203 14.33 1.32 -24.74
CA ASP A 203 12.99 0.79 -24.46
C ASP A 203 12.50 1.15 -23.05
N LEU A 204 13.31 1.88 -22.27
CA LEU A 204 12.99 2.31 -20.90
C LEU A 204 12.79 3.83 -20.85
N SER A 205 11.88 4.28 -20.00
CA SER A 205 11.66 5.70 -19.71
C SER A 205 11.60 5.99 -18.21
N ALA A 206 11.92 7.23 -17.84
CA ALA A 206 12.04 7.64 -16.43
C ALA A 206 10.74 7.46 -15.63
N ASN A 207 9.58 7.70 -16.24
CA ASN A 207 8.26 7.52 -15.61
C ASN A 207 7.95 6.06 -15.24
N GLN A 208 8.65 5.09 -15.80
CA GLN A 208 8.47 3.68 -15.46
C GLN A 208 9.17 3.30 -14.15
N PHE A 209 9.99 4.17 -13.57
CA PHE A 209 10.78 3.85 -12.38
C PHE A 209 10.27 4.61 -11.16
N GLN A 210 9.72 3.84 -10.24
CA GLN A 210 9.32 4.25 -8.90
C GLN A 210 10.54 4.16 -7.98
N LEU A 211 11.16 5.32 -7.73
CA LEU A 211 12.48 5.48 -7.14
C LEU A 211 12.44 6.08 -5.73
N THR A 212 13.57 6.02 -5.03
CA THR A 212 13.73 6.56 -3.69
C THR A 212 13.68 8.09 -3.69
N LEU A 213 13.05 8.69 -2.67
CA LEU A 213 13.02 10.12 -2.44
C LEU A 213 14.45 10.70 -2.31
N ASP A 214 14.75 11.72 -3.10
CA ASP A 214 15.94 12.53 -2.89
C ASP A 214 15.68 13.60 -1.82
N ARG A 215 16.20 13.36 -0.61
CA ARG A 215 16.06 14.29 0.51
C ARG A 215 17.08 15.45 0.48
N SER A 216 17.98 15.51 -0.49
CA SER A 216 19.08 16.50 -0.51
C SER A 216 18.65 17.95 -0.70
N ALA A 217 17.45 18.18 -1.24
CA ALA A 217 16.85 19.49 -1.47
C ALA A 217 15.66 19.78 -0.52
N LEU A 218 15.52 19.00 0.55
CA LEU A 218 14.46 19.16 1.55
C LEU A 218 14.99 19.84 2.80
N THR A 219 14.32 20.91 3.23
CA THR A 219 14.62 21.63 4.47
C THR A 219 13.50 21.43 5.47
N LEU A 220 13.80 20.89 6.67
CA LEU A 220 12.79 20.62 7.71
C LEU A 220 12.11 21.92 8.19
N THR A 221 10.79 22.00 8.09
CA THR A 221 9.98 23.16 8.50
C THR A 221 9.04 22.86 9.66
N PHE A 222 8.64 21.60 9.83
CA PHE A 222 7.85 21.12 10.96
C PHE A 222 8.37 19.78 11.42
N ALA A 223 8.41 19.58 12.74
CA ALA A 223 8.65 18.27 13.32
C ALA A 223 7.95 18.10 14.67
N ASP A 224 7.29 16.97 14.85
CA ASP A 224 6.92 16.45 16.16
C ASP A 224 7.36 14.98 16.27
N GLU A 225 8.28 14.73 17.21
CA GLU A 225 8.82 13.41 17.56
C GLU A 225 7.96 12.70 18.63
N PHE A 226 6.83 13.31 19.02
CA PHE A 226 5.92 12.82 20.06
C PHE A 226 6.61 12.42 21.39
N ASN A 227 7.72 13.08 21.74
CA ASN A 227 8.28 13.03 23.09
C ASN A 227 7.34 13.64 24.14
N SER A 228 6.40 14.48 23.69
CA SER A 228 5.26 15.01 24.43
C SER A 228 4.15 15.43 23.46
N LEU A 229 2.90 15.43 23.88
CA LEU A 229 1.77 15.86 23.04
C LEU A 229 1.35 17.27 23.46
N SER A 230 1.67 18.24 22.61
CA SER A 230 1.41 19.66 22.86
C SER A 230 0.04 20.05 22.29
N LEU A 231 -1.04 19.77 23.04
CA LEU A 231 -2.39 20.14 22.64
C LEU A 231 -2.62 21.66 22.71
N ARG A 232 -3.40 22.17 21.76
CA ARG A 232 -3.77 23.58 21.66
C ARG A 232 -4.60 24.03 22.84
N ASN A 233 -4.18 25.15 23.45
CA ASN A 233 -4.90 25.87 24.49
C ASN A 233 -4.70 27.38 24.29
N GLY A 234 -5.68 28.03 23.66
CA GLY A 234 -5.52 29.38 23.13
C GLY A 234 -4.41 29.42 22.06
N ASP A 235 -3.47 30.36 22.21
CA ASP A 235 -2.39 30.59 21.24
C ASP A 235 -1.12 29.74 21.51
N GLN A 236 -1.23 28.74 22.38
CA GLN A 236 -0.11 27.85 22.74
C GLN A 236 -0.43 26.42 22.36
N GLY A 237 0.60 25.65 22.03
CA GLY A 237 0.49 24.26 21.60
C GLY A 237 0.60 24.09 20.09
N VAL A 238 0.65 22.83 19.67
CA VAL A 238 0.82 22.45 18.26
C VAL A 238 -0.49 21.90 17.71
N TRP A 239 -1.12 20.95 18.41
CA TRP A 239 -2.19 20.15 17.85
C TRP A 239 -3.58 20.55 18.35
N ASP A 240 -4.46 20.89 17.42
CA ASP A 240 -5.90 20.98 17.67
C ASP A 240 -6.52 19.57 17.72
N ALA A 241 -7.21 19.24 18.80
CA ALA A 241 -7.82 17.91 19.01
C ALA A 241 -9.28 17.81 18.50
N LYS A 242 -9.66 18.71 17.59
CA LYS A 242 -10.97 18.78 16.93
C LYS A 242 -10.85 19.60 15.65
N PHE A 243 -11.81 19.48 14.74
CA PHE A 243 -11.91 20.40 13.62
C PHE A 243 -12.12 21.85 14.10
N TRP A 244 -11.65 22.82 13.32
CA TRP A 244 -11.76 24.24 13.66
C TRP A 244 -13.22 24.68 13.82
N TRP A 245 -14.13 24.16 12.99
CA TRP A 245 -15.57 24.40 13.05
C TRP A 245 -16.31 23.55 14.10
N ALA A 246 -15.66 22.54 14.67
CA ALA A 246 -16.32 21.62 15.59
C ALA A 246 -16.66 22.29 16.92
N PRO A 247 -17.80 21.91 17.55
CA PRO A 247 -18.09 22.28 18.93
C PRO A 247 -16.98 21.88 19.90
N GLU A 248 -16.94 22.53 21.08
CA GLU A 248 -16.00 22.21 22.16
C GLU A 248 -15.93 20.71 22.48
N LYS A 249 -17.07 20.03 22.47
CA LYS A 249 -17.17 18.59 22.78
C LYS A 249 -16.60 17.65 21.70
N GLY A 250 -16.11 18.17 20.57
CA GLY A 250 -15.67 17.40 19.42
C GLY A 250 -16.76 17.24 18.36
N SER A 251 -16.54 16.33 17.40
CA SER A 251 -17.43 16.07 16.28
C SER A 251 -17.09 14.76 15.55
N THR A 252 -17.74 14.51 14.43
CA THR A 252 -17.47 13.44 13.46
C THR A 252 -17.78 13.97 12.06
N LEU A 253 -17.49 13.22 10.99
CA LEU A 253 -17.91 13.54 9.63
C LEU A 253 -19.10 12.65 9.22
N PRO A 254 -20.35 13.06 9.51
CA PRO A 254 -21.52 12.19 9.29
C PRO A 254 -21.78 11.88 7.80
N GLY A 255 -21.29 12.74 6.89
CA GLY A 255 -21.40 12.52 5.44
C GLY A 255 -20.64 11.29 4.94
N ASN A 256 -19.64 10.82 5.69
CA ASN A 256 -18.78 9.70 5.33
C ASN A 256 -19.29 8.36 5.87
N GLY A 257 -20.37 8.34 6.65
CA GLY A 257 -20.84 7.13 7.35
C GLY A 257 -19.94 6.69 8.50
N GLU A 258 -19.17 7.63 9.06
CA GLU A 258 -18.34 7.43 10.25
C GLU A 258 -19.20 7.16 11.50
N LEU A 259 -18.69 6.28 12.37
CA LEU A 259 -19.38 5.74 13.55
C LEU A 259 -18.75 6.19 14.88
N GLN A 260 -17.60 6.85 14.82
CA GLN A 260 -16.91 7.42 15.96
C GLN A 260 -17.26 8.88 16.19
N TRP A 261 -17.20 9.29 17.45
CA TRP A 261 -17.07 10.68 17.86
C TRP A 261 -15.60 10.99 18.17
N TYR A 262 -15.01 11.97 17.50
CA TYR A 262 -13.67 12.47 17.84
C TYR A 262 -13.73 13.26 19.15
N ILE A 263 -13.05 12.76 20.17
CA ILE A 263 -13.05 13.35 21.50
C ILE A 263 -12.07 14.51 21.55
N ASN A 264 -12.57 15.69 21.95
CA ASN A 264 -11.71 16.76 22.43
C ASN A 264 -11.37 16.50 23.91
N PRO A 265 -10.12 16.13 24.26
CA PRO A 265 -9.74 15.83 25.64
C PRO A 265 -9.82 17.05 26.57
N SER A 266 -9.82 18.27 26.03
CA SER A 266 -10.01 19.50 26.81
C SER A 266 -11.45 19.70 27.27
N TYR A 267 -12.43 18.99 26.69
CA TYR A 267 -13.82 19.06 27.11
C TYR A 267 -14.04 18.23 28.37
N SER A 268 -14.27 18.90 29.50
CA SER A 268 -14.30 18.28 30.84
C SER A 268 -15.25 17.07 30.95
N ALA A 269 -16.43 17.12 30.31
CA ALA A 269 -17.43 16.07 30.43
C ALA A 269 -17.03 14.74 29.74
N THR A 270 -16.08 14.76 28.82
CA THR A 270 -15.53 13.56 28.15
C THR A 270 -14.03 13.38 28.34
N SER A 271 -13.38 14.23 29.14
CA SER A 271 -11.92 14.20 29.37
C SER A 271 -11.39 12.85 29.89
N ALA A 272 -12.23 12.05 30.55
CA ALA A 272 -11.88 10.73 31.04
C ALA A 272 -11.70 9.67 29.93
N VAL A 273 -12.20 9.91 28.72
CA VAL A 273 -12.06 9.04 27.55
C VAL A 273 -11.10 9.64 26.52
N ASN A 274 -9.93 10.09 26.98
CA ASN A 274 -8.89 10.65 26.13
C ASN A 274 -8.39 9.57 25.14
N PRO A 275 -8.50 9.78 23.82
CA PRO A 275 -8.09 8.80 22.82
C PRO A 275 -6.56 8.78 22.60
N PHE A 276 -5.84 9.74 23.18
CA PHE A 276 -4.40 9.91 22.98
C PHE A 276 -3.61 9.38 24.17
N SER A 277 -2.57 8.61 23.89
CA SER A 277 -1.57 8.22 24.88
C SER A 277 -0.16 8.28 24.29
N LEU A 278 0.84 8.43 25.17
CA LEU A 278 2.25 8.52 24.79
C LEU A 278 3.07 7.48 25.52
N GLN A 279 3.89 6.76 24.77
CA GLN A 279 4.84 5.81 25.32
C GLN A 279 6.12 5.80 24.50
N ASN A 280 7.25 6.10 25.13
CA ASN A 280 8.59 6.04 24.52
C ASN A 280 8.72 6.78 23.17
N GLY A 281 8.17 7.99 23.08
CA GLY A 281 8.21 8.79 21.84
C GLY A 281 7.14 8.41 20.81
N VAL A 282 6.25 7.46 21.12
CA VAL A 282 5.17 7.05 20.21
C VAL A 282 3.84 7.58 20.70
N LEU A 283 3.15 8.34 19.85
CA LEU A 283 1.74 8.70 19.99
C LEU A 283 0.85 7.54 19.59
N THR A 284 -0.09 7.16 20.44
CA THR A 284 -1.16 6.22 20.09
C THR A 284 -2.50 6.94 20.06
N ILE A 285 -3.19 6.87 18.93
CA ILE A 285 -4.60 7.23 18.77
C ILE A 285 -5.42 5.93 18.89
N THR A 286 -6.31 5.87 19.88
CA THR A 286 -7.18 4.71 20.12
C THR A 286 -8.61 5.00 19.70
N ALA A 287 -9.15 4.15 18.84
CA ALA A 287 -10.58 4.05 18.58
C ALA A 287 -11.18 2.92 19.42
N ALA A 288 -12.26 3.17 20.14
CA ALA A 288 -12.86 2.20 21.05
C ALA A 288 -14.38 2.35 21.18
N PRO A 289 -15.12 1.28 21.53
CA PRO A 289 -16.55 1.37 21.85
C PRO A 289 -16.83 2.42 22.93
N ALA A 290 -17.86 3.22 22.72
CA ALA A 290 -18.28 4.25 23.66
C ALA A 290 -19.07 3.65 24.83
N SER A 291 -18.77 4.11 26.05
CA SER A 291 -19.56 3.71 27.23
C SER A 291 -20.92 4.42 27.29
N GLU A 292 -21.92 3.79 27.91
CA GLU A 292 -23.24 4.40 28.15
C GLU A 292 -23.14 5.74 28.90
N ALA A 293 -22.12 5.92 29.74
CA ALA A 293 -21.94 7.11 30.58
C ALA A 293 -21.73 8.41 29.78
N ILE A 294 -21.16 8.32 28.58
CA ILE A 294 -20.82 9.49 27.76
C ILE A 294 -21.80 9.72 26.60
N GLN A 295 -22.77 8.83 26.39
CA GLN A 295 -23.63 8.82 25.19
C GLN A 295 -24.35 10.16 24.95
N SER A 296 -24.82 10.80 26.02
CA SER A 296 -25.46 12.14 25.93
C SER A 296 -24.50 13.24 25.46
N GLN A 297 -23.19 13.08 25.69
CA GLN A 297 -22.17 14.04 25.28
C GLN A 297 -21.80 13.84 23.81
N ILE A 298 -21.71 12.59 23.37
CA ILE A 298 -21.25 12.22 22.02
C ILE A 298 -22.38 11.98 21.02
N ASN A 299 -23.58 12.53 21.26
CA ASN A 299 -24.74 12.43 20.35
C ASN A 299 -25.18 10.98 20.03
N GLY A 300 -24.98 10.03 20.92
CA GLY A 300 -25.40 8.64 20.70
C GLY A 300 -24.47 7.82 19.80
N TYR A 301 -23.26 8.29 19.50
CA TYR A 301 -22.31 7.55 18.66
C TYR A 301 -21.78 6.31 19.40
N ASP A 302 -21.60 5.22 18.65
CA ASP A 302 -21.23 3.92 19.22
C ASP A 302 -19.74 3.82 19.56
N TYR A 303 -18.90 4.69 18.99
CA TYR A 303 -17.45 4.66 19.17
C TYR A 303 -16.90 6.05 19.52
N THR A 304 -15.72 6.05 20.13
CA THR A 304 -14.89 7.23 20.35
C THR A 304 -13.54 7.05 19.66
N SER A 305 -12.94 8.14 19.19
CA SER A 305 -11.59 8.13 18.63
C SER A 305 -10.93 9.51 18.75
N GLY A 306 -9.74 9.67 18.18
CA GLY A 306 -8.97 10.92 18.15
C GLY A 306 -8.70 11.44 16.75
N LEU A 307 -8.65 12.77 16.66
CA LEU A 307 -8.17 13.54 15.53
C LEU A 307 -7.23 14.63 16.06
N LEU A 308 -6.08 14.81 15.41
CA LEU A 308 -5.17 15.93 15.64
C LEU A 308 -4.98 16.68 14.32
N ASN A 309 -4.88 18.01 14.38
CA ASN A 309 -4.54 18.81 13.21
C ASN A 309 -3.71 20.04 13.56
N THR A 310 -3.06 20.63 12.57
CA THR A 310 -2.20 21.81 12.73
C THR A 310 -2.84 23.13 12.28
N HIS A 311 -4.16 23.19 12.08
CA HIS A 311 -4.85 24.37 11.52
C HIS A 311 -4.45 25.69 12.21
N SER A 312 -4.37 25.70 13.53
CA SER A 312 -4.02 26.92 14.28
C SER A 312 -2.51 27.17 14.43
N SER A 313 -1.65 26.26 13.95
CA SER A 313 -0.22 26.22 14.31
C SER A 313 0.75 26.16 13.14
N PHE A 314 0.41 25.44 12.09
CA PHE A 314 1.27 25.21 10.94
C PHE A 314 0.43 24.89 9.71
N ALA A 315 0.67 25.66 8.66
CA ALA A 315 0.24 25.39 7.29
C ALA A 315 1.39 25.79 6.35
N GLN A 316 1.48 25.12 5.21
CA GLN A 316 2.52 25.38 4.21
C GLN A 316 1.97 25.13 2.82
N THR A 317 2.42 25.91 1.84
CA THR A 317 2.22 25.61 0.42
C THR A 317 3.39 24.80 -0.07
N TYR A 318 3.12 23.67 -0.74
CA TYR A 318 4.11 22.73 -1.25
C TYR A 318 4.99 22.13 -0.15
N GLY A 319 5.83 21.17 -0.52
CA GLY A 319 6.76 20.52 0.39
C GLY A 319 6.67 19.01 0.37
N TYR A 320 7.48 18.39 1.23
CA TYR A 320 7.35 16.98 1.55
C TYR A 320 6.71 16.85 2.94
N PHE A 321 5.63 16.09 3.04
CA PHE A 321 4.92 15.83 4.29
C PHE A 321 4.96 14.34 4.57
N GLU A 322 5.39 13.94 5.76
CA GLU A 322 5.50 12.53 6.12
C GLU A 322 5.03 12.23 7.53
N MET A 323 4.56 11.00 7.69
CA MET A 323 4.22 10.40 8.96
C MET A 323 4.80 9.00 9.01
N ARG A 324 5.50 8.67 10.09
CA ARG A 324 5.92 7.30 10.38
C ARG A 324 4.96 6.65 11.36
N ALA A 325 4.24 5.62 10.93
CA ALA A 325 3.17 5.01 11.71
C ALA A 325 3.04 3.50 11.55
N ASP A 326 2.57 2.84 12.61
CA ASP A 326 2.06 1.47 12.67
C ASP A 326 0.53 1.53 12.68
N MET A 327 -0.10 0.92 11.68
CA MET A 327 -1.51 1.11 11.33
C MET A 327 -2.38 -0.06 11.83
N PRO A 328 -3.63 0.20 12.27
CA PRO A 328 -4.53 -0.86 12.72
C PRO A 328 -4.97 -1.78 11.58
N THR A 329 -5.24 -3.05 11.91
CA THR A 329 -5.69 -4.09 10.97
C THR A 329 -7.10 -4.59 11.28
N GLU A 330 -7.77 -3.97 12.25
CA GLU A 330 -9.11 -4.35 12.65
C GLU A 330 -10.14 -3.90 11.61
N GLN A 331 -10.98 -4.83 11.14
CA GLN A 331 -12.12 -4.53 10.27
C GLN A 331 -12.94 -3.35 10.84
N GLY A 332 -13.13 -2.31 10.03
CA GLY A 332 -13.82 -1.08 10.40
C GLY A 332 -12.92 0.06 10.87
N ALA A 333 -11.61 -0.17 11.08
CA ALA A 333 -10.64 0.90 11.33
C ALA A 333 -10.29 1.63 10.02
N TRP A 334 -10.26 2.96 10.08
CA TRP A 334 -9.92 3.83 8.95
C TRP A 334 -8.91 4.91 9.37
N PRO A 335 -7.61 4.57 9.48
CA PRO A 335 -6.55 5.54 9.75
C PRO A 335 -6.31 6.44 8.52
N ALA A 336 -6.01 7.71 8.77
CA ALA A 336 -5.69 8.68 7.72
C ALA A 336 -4.66 9.72 8.17
N PHE A 337 -3.81 10.15 7.23
CA PHE A 337 -2.96 11.34 7.30
C PHE A 337 -3.13 12.14 6.01
N TRP A 338 -3.51 13.41 6.14
CA TRP A 338 -4.10 14.19 5.04
C TRP A 338 -3.97 15.69 5.28
N LEU A 339 -4.22 16.48 4.23
CA LEU A 339 -4.05 17.92 4.22
C LEU A 339 -5.33 18.63 3.75
N LEU A 340 -5.62 19.79 4.36
CA LEU A 340 -6.73 20.68 3.97
C LEU A 340 -6.29 22.13 3.85
N PRO A 341 -6.95 22.96 3.02
CA PRO A 341 -6.68 24.40 2.90
C PRO A 341 -6.83 25.14 4.23
N GLU A 342 -5.86 25.99 4.56
CA GLU A 342 -5.87 26.82 5.77
C GLU A 342 -7.11 27.72 5.87
N ASP A 343 -7.60 28.19 4.72
CA ASP A 343 -8.77 29.07 4.62
C ASP A 343 -10.11 28.35 4.89
N GLY A 344 -10.08 27.02 5.05
CA GLY A 344 -11.24 26.18 5.29
C GLY A 344 -12.10 25.91 4.06
N SER A 345 -11.63 26.26 2.86
CA SER A 345 -12.23 25.83 1.61
C SER A 345 -12.14 24.31 1.44
N TRP A 346 -13.09 23.74 0.70
CA TRP A 346 -13.08 22.33 0.34
C TRP A 346 -13.99 22.07 -0.85
N PRO A 347 -13.53 21.32 -1.87
CA PRO A 347 -12.12 20.97 -2.16
C PRO A 347 -11.23 22.21 -2.39
N PRO A 348 -9.88 22.07 -2.44
CA PRO A 348 -9.11 20.82 -2.55
C PRO A 348 -8.87 20.07 -1.23
N GLU A 349 -8.43 18.82 -1.32
CA GLU A 349 -7.96 17.95 -0.22
C GLU A 349 -6.90 16.99 -0.76
N LEU A 350 -5.84 16.76 0.01
CA LEU A 350 -4.74 15.86 -0.34
C LEU A 350 -4.55 14.80 0.73
N ASP A 351 -4.88 13.56 0.40
CA ASP A 351 -4.71 12.41 1.28
C ASP A 351 -3.32 11.81 1.06
N VAL A 352 -2.44 11.94 2.05
CA VAL A 352 -1.10 11.31 2.05
C VAL A 352 -1.25 9.80 2.15
N VAL A 353 -2.15 9.36 3.03
CA VAL A 353 -2.53 7.96 3.17
C VAL A 353 -3.90 7.84 3.82
N GLU A 354 -4.73 6.96 3.26
CA GLU A 354 -5.89 6.35 3.90
C GLU A 354 -5.79 4.82 3.80
N MET A 355 -6.11 4.12 4.87
CA MET A 355 -6.11 2.65 4.87
C MET A 355 -7.39 2.10 5.50
N ARG A 356 -7.65 0.81 5.27
CA ARG A 356 -8.78 0.11 5.88
C ARG A 356 -8.24 -1.11 6.59
N GLY A 357 -8.59 -1.30 7.86
CA GLY A 357 -8.00 -2.37 8.65
C GLY A 357 -8.16 -3.76 8.02
N GLN A 358 -9.27 -4.03 7.33
CA GLN A 358 -9.51 -5.30 6.63
C GLN A 358 -8.77 -5.48 5.31
N ASP A 359 -8.11 -4.44 4.80
CA ASP A 359 -7.27 -4.48 3.60
C ASP A 359 -5.95 -3.72 3.90
N PRO A 360 -5.17 -4.21 4.88
CA PRO A 360 -4.08 -3.45 5.48
C PRO A 360 -2.93 -3.20 4.51
N ASN A 361 -2.76 -4.04 3.48
CA ASN A 361 -1.69 -3.90 2.50
C ASN A 361 -2.07 -2.99 1.30
N THR A 362 -3.09 -2.15 1.49
CA THR A 362 -3.56 -1.19 0.49
C THR A 362 -3.48 0.22 1.04
N VAL A 363 -2.48 0.95 0.57
CA VAL A 363 -2.27 2.37 0.85
C VAL A 363 -3.08 3.15 -0.19
N ASN A 364 -4.19 3.77 0.22
CA ASN A 364 -4.98 4.61 -0.68
C ASN A 364 -4.46 6.02 -0.59
N VAL A 365 -4.12 6.59 -1.74
CA VAL A 365 -3.68 7.98 -1.85
C VAL A 365 -4.66 8.70 -2.75
N THR A 366 -5.03 9.93 -2.38
CA THR A 366 -6.19 10.57 -3.01
C THR A 366 -5.99 12.07 -3.16
N VAL A 367 -6.49 12.59 -4.27
CA VAL A 367 -6.66 14.03 -4.51
C VAL A 367 -8.14 14.30 -4.69
N HIS A 368 -8.66 15.29 -3.95
CA HIS A 368 -9.96 15.88 -4.22
C HIS A 368 -9.74 17.30 -4.74
N SER A 369 -10.42 17.64 -5.83
CA SER A 369 -10.29 18.95 -6.48
C SER A 369 -11.65 19.43 -6.97
N ASN A 370 -11.79 20.73 -7.17
CA ASN A 370 -12.91 21.41 -7.80
C ASN A 370 -12.46 22.18 -9.06
N GLU A 371 -11.26 21.92 -9.60
CA GLU A 371 -10.69 22.63 -10.76
C GLU A 371 -11.58 22.58 -12.02
N THR A 372 -12.37 21.51 -12.15
CA THR A 372 -13.31 21.32 -13.28
C THR A 372 -14.64 22.05 -13.10
N GLY A 373 -14.80 22.80 -12.00
CA GLY A 373 -16.06 23.45 -11.60
C GLY A 373 -17.02 22.53 -10.84
N SER A 374 -16.61 21.28 -10.58
CA SER A 374 -17.30 20.34 -9.71
C SER A 374 -16.30 19.42 -9.02
N ARG A 375 -16.66 18.89 -7.84
CA ARG A 375 -15.80 17.99 -7.07
C ARG A 375 -15.45 16.73 -7.87
N THR A 376 -14.15 16.54 -8.10
CA THR A 376 -13.52 15.30 -8.55
C THR A 376 -12.78 14.66 -7.37
N THR A 377 -12.69 13.33 -7.39
CA THR A 377 -11.91 12.53 -6.44
C THR A 377 -11.15 11.50 -7.25
N VAL A 378 -9.83 11.55 -7.20
CA VAL A 378 -8.94 10.57 -7.84
C VAL A 378 -8.23 9.83 -6.73
N SER A 379 -8.64 8.58 -6.51
CA SER A 379 -8.05 7.71 -5.48
C SER A 379 -7.30 6.56 -6.15
N THR A 380 -6.04 6.39 -5.76
CA THR A 380 -5.13 5.38 -6.30
C THR A 380 -4.82 4.35 -5.21
N PRO A 381 -5.36 3.12 -5.31
CA PRO A 381 -5.05 2.06 -4.36
C PRO A 381 -3.67 1.46 -4.66
N VAL A 382 -2.68 1.77 -3.84
CA VAL A 382 -1.33 1.22 -3.94
C VAL A 382 -1.25 -0.09 -3.16
N LYS A 383 -0.92 -1.18 -3.84
CA LYS A 383 -0.60 -2.47 -3.19
C LYS A 383 0.86 -2.49 -2.76
N VAL A 384 1.08 -2.84 -1.50
CA VAL A 384 2.41 -3.02 -0.89
C VAL A 384 2.56 -4.44 -0.32
N PRO A 385 3.79 -4.99 -0.22
CA PRO A 385 3.96 -6.38 0.23
C PRO A 385 3.55 -6.62 1.68
N SER A 386 3.76 -5.63 2.56
CA SER A 386 3.38 -5.65 3.97
C SER A 386 3.30 -4.22 4.51
N THR A 387 2.46 -4.03 5.52
CA THR A 387 2.40 -2.82 6.36
C THR A 387 2.58 -3.17 7.85
N ASP A 388 3.21 -4.32 8.15
CA ASP A 388 3.41 -4.76 9.52
C ASP A 388 4.42 -3.88 10.25
N GLY A 389 3.97 -3.24 11.33
CA GLY A 389 4.80 -2.34 12.12
C GLY A 389 4.91 -0.95 11.50
N PHE A 390 5.98 -0.24 11.84
CA PHE A 390 6.12 1.17 11.46
C PHE A 390 6.67 1.33 10.04
N HIS A 391 5.88 2.01 9.22
CA HIS A 391 6.24 2.45 7.87
C HIS A 391 6.16 3.96 7.75
N THR A 392 6.87 4.52 6.78
CA THR A 392 6.84 5.96 6.48
C THR A 392 5.91 6.21 5.30
N TYR A 393 4.89 7.03 5.52
CA TYR A 393 3.92 7.46 4.51
C TYR A 393 4.17 8.93 4.22
N GLY A 394 4.42 9.30 2.98
CA GLY A 394 4.70 10.68 2.64
C GLY A 394 4.22 11.11 1.28
N VAL A 395 4.15 12.43 1.09
CA VAL A 395 3.80 13.04 -0.19
C VAL A 395 4.71 14.22 -0.46
N LEU A 396 5.30 14.23 -1.66
CA LEU A 396 5.96 15.39 -2.23
C LEU A 396 4.91 16.12 -3.07
N TRP A 397 4.62 17.36 -2.73
CA TRP A 397 3.69 18.21 -3.45
C TRP A 397 4.43 19.48 -3.86
N ASP A 398 4.52 19.72 -5.17
CA ASP A 398 5.07 20.94 -5.75
C ASP A 398 4.05 21.61 -6.68
N GLU A 399 4.46 22.68 -7.37
CA GLU A 399 3.57 23.44 -8.27
C GLU A 399 3.02 22.61 -9.43
N ASP A 400 3.78 21.63 -9.91
CA ASP A 400 3.46 20.86 -11.11
C ASP A 400 2.89 19.47 -10.78
N GLN A 401 3.36 18.83 -9.71
CA GLN A 401 3.07 17.42 -9.43
C GLN A 401 2.91 17.08 -7.94
N ILE A 402 2.29 15.92 -7.73
CA ILE A 402 2.13 15.23 -6.46
C ILE A 402 2.71 13.83 -6.62
N VAL A 403 3.65 13.45 -5.76
CA VAL A 403 4.26 12.11 -5.73
C VAL A 403 4.12 11.52 -4.32
N TRP A 404 3.46 10.38 -4.20
CA TRP A 404 3.31 9.69 -2.93
C TRP A 404 4.42 8.66 -2.73
N TYR A 405 4.84 8.52 -1.48
CA TYR A 405 5.94 7.66 -1.06
C TYR A 405 5.49 6.71 0.04
N PHE A 406 5.95 5.46 -0.06
CA PHE A 406 5.87 4.45 1.01
C PHE A 406 7.29 3.95 1.28
N ASP A 407 7.75 4.09 2.51
CA ASP A 407 9.14 3.83 2.92
C ASP A 407 10.17 4.47 1.98
N ASP A 408 9.99 5.78 1.75
CA ASP A 408 10.82 6.61 0.88
C ASP A 408 10.84 6.19 -0.60
N VAL A 409 10.01 5.25 -1.05
CA VAL A 409 9.91 4.89 -2.47
C VAL A 409 8.62 5.40 -3.07
N ALA A 410 8.72 6.05 -4.24
CA ALA A 410 7.56 6.55 -4.95
C ALA A 410 6.58 5.40 -5.26
N VAL A 411 5.29 5.62 -5.07
CA VAL A 411 4.27 4.57 -5.28
C VAL A 411 3.11 5.01 -6.17
N ALA A 412 2.89 6.31 -6.29
CA ALA A 412 1.87 6.91 -7.13
C ALA A 412 2.28 8.35 -7.48
N HIS A 413 1.66 8.90 -8.52
CA HIS A 413 1.86 10.28 -8.94
C HIS A 413 0.57 10.85 -9.54
N ALA A 414 0.45 12.17 -9.53
CA ALA A 414 -0.59 12.95 -10.17
C ALA A 414 -0.06 14.35 -10.50
N ASP A 415 -0.71 15.05 -11.42
CA ASP A 415 -0.47 16.49 -11.62
C ASP A 415 -1.09 17.28 -10.45
N THR A 416 -0.48 18.39 -10.05
CA THR A 416 -1.06 19.29 -9.04
C THR A 416 -2.29 20.01 -9.63
N PRO A 417 -3.49 19.87 -9.05
CA PRO A 417 -4.68 20.53 -9.57
C PRO A 417 -4.59 22.05 -9.49
N ALA A 418 -5.26 22.75 -10.42
CA ALA A 418 -5.19 24.21 -10.52
C ALA A 418 -5.79 24.97 -9.31
N ASP A 419 -6.53 24.28 -8.44
CA ASP A 419 -7.07 24.82 -7.19
C ASP A 419 -6.28 24.42 -5.93
N MET A 420 -5.16 23.69 -6.07
CA MET A 420 -4.31 23.21 -4.97
C MET A 420 -2.98 23.96 -4.93
N HIS A 421 -3.04 25.28 -4.72
CA HIS A 421 -1.87 26.17 -4.64
C HIS A 421 -1.85 27.09 -3.40
N ASP A 422 -2.85 26.98 -2.52
CA ASP A 422 -2.91 27.71 -1.26
C ASP A 422 -2.31 26.90 -0.10
N PRO A 423 -1.88 27.53 1.01
CA PRO A 423 -1.33 26.80 2.17
C PRO A 423 -2.30 25.75 2.70
N MET A 424 -1.77 24.56 3.01
CA MET A 424 -2.54 23.48 3.60
C MET A 424 -1.97 23.09 4.97
N TYR A 425 -2.85 22.74 5.91
CA TYR A 425 -2.50 22.23 7.23
C TYR A 425 -2.68 20.72 7.29
N MET A 426 -1.98 20.06 8.21
CA MET A 426 -1.98 18.60 8.35
C MET A 426 -3.09 18.13 9.30
N LEU A 427 -3.65 16.95 9.03
CA LEU A 427 -4.58 16.22 9.87
C LEU A 427 -4.13 14.76 10.00
N VAL A 428 -4.28 14.20 11.18
CA VAL A 428 -4.13 12.77 11.43
C VAL A 428 -5.26 12.27 12.31
N ASN A 429 -5.89 11.16 11.92
CA ASN A 429 -7.00 10.59 12.68
C ASN A 429 -7.16 9.08 12.48
N LEU A 430 -7.91 8.48 13.40
CA LEU A 430 -8.41 7.11 13.26
C LEU A 430 -9.94 7.11 13.19
N ALA A 431 -10.51 7.05 12.00
CA ALA A 431 -11.95 6.92 11.84
C ALA A 431 -12.41 5.47 12.09
N VAL A 432 -13.72 5.29 12.31
CA VAL A 432 -14.38 4.00 12.47
C VAL A 432 -15.60 3.94 11.55
N GLY A 433 -15.74 2.90 10.75
CA GLY A 433 -16.87 2.80 9.83
C GLY A 433 -16.59 3.44 8.48
N GLY A 434 -17.63 4.03 7.88
CA GLY A 434 -17.55 4.63 6.55
C GLY A 434 -17.04 3.65 5.49
N THR A 435 -15.99 4.05 4.76
CA THR A 435 -15.42 3.21 3.69
C THR A 435 -14.71 1.96 4.23
N ALA A 436 -14.28 1.96 5.50
CA ALA A 436 -13.77 0.77 6.17
C ALA A 436 -14.90 -0.22 6.58
N GLY A 437 -16.17 0.15 6.43
CA GLY A 437 -17.31 -0.73 6.72
C GLY A 437 -17.52 -0.98 8.21
N THR A 438 -18.51 -1.81 8.55
CA THR A 438 -18.90 -2.05 9.95
C THR A 438 -17.76 -2.71 10.75
N PRO A 439 -17.49 -2.25 11.99
CA PRO A 439 -16.55 -2.91 12.89
C PRO A 439 -16.82 -4.41 13.07
N GLY A 440 -15.77 -5.22 12.96
CA GLY A 440 -15.82 -6.66 13.18
C GLY A 440 -15.69 -7.05 14.65
N ALA A 441 -15.74 -8.36 14.95
CA ALA A 441 -15.59 -8.87 16.32
C ALA A 441 -14.24 -8.51 16.98
N GLY A 442 -13.18 -8.34 16.17
CA GLY A 442 -11.86 -7.91 16.66
C GLY A 442 -11.82 -6.47 17.18
N PHE A 443 -12.82 -5.64 16.89
CA PHE A 443 -12.87 -4.24 17.34
C PHE A 443 -13.31 -4.08 18.80
N ALA A 444 -13.68 -5.17 19.48
CA ALA A 444 -14.16 -5.13 20.87
C ALA A 444 -13.11 -4.55 21.83
N ASP A 445 -11.83 -4.79 21.55
CA ASP A 445 -10.68 -4.27 22.33
C ASP A 445 -10.19 -2.91 21.81
N GLY A 446 -10.88 -2.34 20.81
CA GLY A 446 -10.49 -1.14 20.09
C GLY A 446 -9.50 -1.39 18.95
N ALA A 447 -9.15 -0.32 18.25
CA ALA A 447 -8.11 -0.28 17.23
C ALA A 447 -7.12 0.84 17.56
N GLN A 448 -5.85 0.64 17.25
CA GLN A 448 -4.79 1.57 17.60
C GLN A 448 -3.97 1.96 16.37
N MET A 449 -3.85 3.25 16.14
CA MET A 449 -2.87 3.84 15.22
C MET A 449 -1.73 4.41 16.06
N LYS A 450 -0.50 3.98 15.79
CA LYS A 450 0.69 4.42 16.52
C LYS A 450 1.57 5.22 15.59
N ILE A 451 2.04 6.37 16.05
CA ILE A 451 2.76 7.36 15.26
C ILE A 451 4.06 7.66 15.99
N ASP A 452 5.17 7.46 15.29
CA ASP A 452 6.53 7.72 15.77
C ASP A 452 6.87 9.20 15.60
N TYR A 453 6.65 9.76 14.40
CA TYR A 453 6.82 11.18 14.13
C TYR A 453 5.92 11.66 13.00
N ILE A 454 5.72 12.99 12.94
CA ILE A 454 5.20 13.70 11.77
C ILE A 454 6.16 14.85 11.44
N HIS A 455 6.61 14.91 10.19
CA HIS A 455 7.51 15.94 9.69
C HIS A 455 6.91 16.63 8.45
N ALA A 456 7.29 17.89 8.25
CA ALA A 456 7.13 18.58 6.99
C ALA A 456 8.42 19.29 6.60
N TYR A 457 8.67 19.37 5.30
CA TYR A 457 9.85 19.97 4.72
C TYR A 457 9.44 20.96 3.63
N SER A 458 10.11 22.10 3.55
CA SER A 458 10.06 22.97 2.37
C SER A 458 10.98 22.43 1.28
N LEU A 459 10.66 22.80 0.04
CA LEU A 459 11.52 22.61 -1.12
C LEU A 459 12.46 23.84 -1.22
N ASP A 460 13.76 23.63 -1.42
CA ASP A 460 14.69 24.73 -1.71
C ASP A 460 14.40 25.34 -3.11
N ASP A 461 14.93 26.54 -3.43
CA ASP A 461 14.75 27.22 -4.74
C ASP A 461 15.26 26.39 -5.95
N ALA A 462 15.96 25.28 -5.72
CA ALA A 462 16.27 24.30 -6.74
C ALA A 462 15.09 23.34 -6.85
N PRO A 463 14.45 23.18 -8.03
CA PRO A 463 13.37 22.22 -8.18
C PRO A 463 13.86 20.85 -7.71
N VAL A 464 13.12 20.23 -6.79
CA VAL A 464 13.31 18.81 -6.50
C VAL A 464 13.00 18.12 -7.82
N THR A 465 14.03 17.68 -8.53
CA THR A 465 13.85 16.89 -9.73
C THR A 465 13.34 15.52 -9.29
N ALA A 466 12.05 15.40 -9.02
CA ALA A 466 11.35 14.17 -9.32
C ALA A 466 11.63 13.91 -10.82
N SER A 467 12.04 12.70 -11.13
CA SER A 467 12.38 12.23 -12.48
C SER A 467 11.56 12.93 -13.56
N ALA A 468 12.24 13.69 -14.42
CA ALA A 468 11.64 14.63 -15.36
C ALA A 468 10.57 14.00 -16.30
N GLN A 469 9.40 14.66 -16.28
CA GLN A 469 8.51 15.09 -17.38
C GLN A 469 7.64 14.11 -18.20
N SER A 470 6.36 14.52 -18.22
CA SER A 470 5.39 14.63 -19.33
C SER A 470 4.38 13.51 -19.60
N ALA A 471 3.12 13.91 -19.40
CA ALA A 471 1.88 13.57 -20.10
C ALA A 471 1.40 12.11 -20.12
N GLU A 472 0.31 11.93 -19.37
CA GLU A 472 -0.78 10.96 -19.57
C GLU A 472 -0.46 9.48 -19.29
N TRP A 473 -0.49 9.14 -18.00
CA TRP A 473 -0.94 7.81 -17.59
C TRP A 473 -2.48 7.81 -17.56
N HIS A 474 -3.11 7.27 -18.59
CA HIS A 474 -4.53 6.96 -18.52
C HIS A 474 -4.72 5.63 -17.78
N ILE A 475 -5.46 5.69 -16.67
CA ILE A 475 -6.00 4.53 -15.94
C ILE A 475 -7.05 3.81 -16.80
#